data_AF-A0A6V7HZ79-F1
#
_entry.id   AF-A0A6V7HZ79-F1
#
_cell.length_a   1.000
_cell.length_b   1.000
_cell.length_c   1.000
_cell.angle_alpha   90.00
_cell.angle_beta   90.00
_cell.angle_gamma   90.00
#
_symmetry.space_group_name_H-M   'P 1'
#
loop_
_entity.id
_entity.type
_entity.pdbx_description
1 polymer ?
#
loop_
_entity_poly.entity_id
_entity_poly.type
_entity_poly.pdbx_seq_one_letter_code
_entity_poly.pdbx_strand_id
1 'polypeptide(L)' 'ILMKKPQAAYKEHMYSFMDAAVIDTLINGSGKIYRSHKKLMVPLINGANFLPDHTKEFNRQTKIMVKNMAKYADAG' A
#
# COMPACT_ATOMS: atom_id res chain seq x y z
N ILE A 1 -11.57 5.18 32.16
CA ILE A 1 -10.21 4.95 31.59
C ILE A 1 -10.37 3.90 30.49
N LEU A 2 -10.33 4.30 29.22
CA LEU A 2 -10.39 3.36 28.10
C LEU A 2 -9.07 2.58 28.07
N MET A 3 -9.08 1.35 28.58
CA MET A 3 -7.95 0.43 28.44
C MET A 3 -7.68 0.22 26.94
N LYS A 4 -6.67 0.91 26.39
CA LYS A 4 -6.22 0.70 25.01
C LYS A 4 -5.82 -0.77 24.90
N LYS A 5 -6.55 -1.54 24.07
CA LYS A 5 -6.20 -2.94 23.76
C LYS A 5 -4.72 -3.01 23.33
N PRO A 6 -3.97 -4.07 23.66
CA PRO A 6 -2.54 -4.21 23.30
C PRO A 6 -2.27 -3.97 21.80
N GLN A 7 -3.23 -4.36 20.96
CA GLN A 7 -3.21 -4.17 19.51
C GLN A 7 -3.21 -2.69 19.08
N ALA A 8 -3.83 -1.80 19.85
CA ALA A 8 -3.86 -0.38 19.57
C ALA A 8 -2.50 0.27 19.87
N ALA A 9 -1.85 -0.12 20.96
CA ALA A 9 -0.51 0.35 21.31
C ALA A 9 0.55 -0.10 20.29
N TYR A 10 0.45 -1.33 19.78
CA TYR A 10 1.33 -1.83 18.73
C TYR A 10 1.21 -1.04 17.42
N LYS A 11 -0.02 -0.71 17.00
CA LYS A 11 -0.25 0.10 15.80
C LYS A 11 0.29 1.53 15.94
N GLU A 12 0.12 2.13 17.11
CA GLU A 12 0.64 3.47 17.42
C GLU A 12 2.16 3.53 17.33
N HIS A 13 2.86 2.50 17.83
CA HIS A 13 4.32 2.38 17.68
C HIS A 13 4.76 2.25 16.21
N MET A 14 4.05 1.43 15.41
CA MET A 14 4.35 1.27 13.99
C MET A 14 4.11 2.55 13.20
N TYR A 15 3.02 3.27 13.46
CA TYR A 15 2.75 4.55 12.79
C TYR A 15 3.78 5.63 13.15
N SER A 16 4.25 5.65 14.41
CA SER A 16 5.33 6.54 14.84
C SER A 16 6.67 6.18 14.18
N PHE A 17 6.99 4.90 14.05
CA PHE A 17 8.21 4.47 13.35
C PHE A 17 8.23 4.89 11.87
N MET A 18 7.07 4.82 11.22
CA MET A 18 6.92 5.17 9.80
C MET A 18 6.86 6.68 9.55
N ASP A 19 6.80 7.50 10.60
CA ASP A 19 6.49 8.91 10.48
C ASP A 19 7.51 9.66 9.61
N ALA A 20 8.80 9.38 9.79
CA ALA A 20 9.88 9.98 8.99
C ALA A 20 9.81 9.64 7.49
N ALA A 21 9.20 8.51 7.12
CA ALA A 21 9.16 8.03 5.74
C ALA A 21 7.87 8.43 5.01
N VAL A 22 6.75 8.48 5.73
CA VAL A 22 5.42 8.62 5.11
C VAL A 22 4.60 9.79 5.64
N ILE A 23 5.14 10.60 6.58
CA ILE A 23 4.68 11.92 7.05
C ILE A 23 3.21 12.25 6.68
N ASP A 24 2.29 12.08 7.64
CA ASP A 24 0.90 12.53 7.52
C ASP A 24 0.10 12.00 6.30
N THR A 25 0.42 10.82 5.79
CA THR A 25 -0.31 10.21 4.65
C THR A 25 -1.51 9.36 5.08
N LEU A 26 -2.07 8.56 4.17
CA LEU A 26 -3.10 7.56 4.50
C LEU A 26 -2.62 6.46 5.46
N ILE A 27 -1.32 6.34 5.67
CA ILE A 27 -0.73 5.29 6.52
C ILE A 27 -0.67 5.72 7.98
N ASN A 28 -0.12 6.91 8.27
CA ASN A 28 0.12 7.45 9.62
C ASN A 28 -0.70 8.71 9.94
N GLY A 29 -1.31 9.35 8.94
CA GLY A 29 -2.10 10.56 9.14
C GLY A 29 -3.35 10.31 9.99
N SER A 30 -3.80 11.34 10.70
CA SER A 30 -4.95 11.25 11.60
C SER A 30 -5.97 12.38 11.38
N GLY A 31 -7.17 12.21 11.93
CA GLY A 31 -8.18 13.27 11.98
C GLY A 31 -8.57 13.84 10.60
N LYS A 32 -8.44 15.16 10.44
CA LYS A 32 -8.81 15.86 9.20
C LYS A 32 -7.90 15.49 8.03
N ILE A 33 -6.61 15.29 8.27
CA ILE A 33 -5.62 14.95 7.24
C ILE A 33 -5.96 13.60 6.59
N TYR A 34 -6.15 12.57 7.42
CA TYR A 34 -6.57 11.25 6.95
C TYR A 34 -7.87 11.31 6.15
N ARG A 35 -8.89 12.03 6.64
CA ARG A 35 -10.18 12.15 5.95
C ARG A 35 -10.04 12.84 4.59
N SER A 36 -9.22 13.89 4.49
CA SER A 36 -8.95 14.59 3.23
C SER A 36 -8.25 13.67 2.23
N HIS A 37 -7.18 12.99 2.63
CA HIS A 37 -6.47 12.04 1.76
C HIS A 37 -7.38 10.88 1.34
N LYS A 38 -8.19 10.34 2.25
CA LYS A 38 -9.11 9.24 1.95
C LYS A 38 -10.18 9.66 0.95
N LYS A 39 -10.74 10.87 1.10
CA LYS A 39 -11.74 11.42 0.18
C LYS A 39 -11.19 11.57 -1.23
N LEU A 40 -9.89 11.87 -1.38
CA LEU A 40 -9.23 11.98 -2.68
C LEU A 40 -8.92 10.60 -3.29
N MET A 41 -8.29 9.72 -2.52
CA MET A 41 -7.68 8.49 -3.05
C MET A 41 -8.67 7.35 -3.25
N VAL A 42 -9.66 7.19 -2.36
CA VAL A 42 -10.59 6.06 -2.44
C VAL A 42 -11.41 6.06 -3.75
N PRO A 43 -11.93 7.19 -4.24
CA PRO A 43 -12.59 7.23 -5.55
C PRO A 43 -11.69 6.85 -6.73
N LEU A 44 -10.40 7.18 -6.66
CA LEU A 44 -9.43 6.83 -7.71
C LEU A 44 -9.19 5.32 -7.76
N ILE A 45 -9.03 4.69 -6.60
CA ILE A 45 -8.80 3.24 -6.48
C ILE A 45 -10.07 2.45 -6.82
N ASN A 46 -11.23 2.95 -6.39
CA ASN A 46 -12.52 2.32 -6.66
C ASN A 46 -13.08 2.63 -8.05
N GLY A 47 -12.37 3.44 -8.84
CA GLY A 47 -12.74 3.71 -10.22
C GLY A 47 -12.84 2.42 -11.02
N ALA A 48 -13.88 2.28 -11.84
CA ALA A 48 -14.26 1.03 -12.50
C ALA A 48 -13.11 0.35 -13.28
N ASN A 49 -12.16 1.14 -13.80
CA ASN A 49 -11.06 0.64 -14.63
C ASN A 49 -9.74 0.47 -13.88
N PHE A 50 -9.60 0.97 -12.64
CA PHE A 50 -8.32 0.92 -11.94
C PHE A 50 -7.84 -0.51 -11.69
N LEU A 51 -8.69 -1.37 -11.12
CA LEU A 51 -8.33 -2.76 -10.85
C LEU A 51 -8.12 -3.60 -12.13
N PRO A 52 -8.98 -3.53 -13.17
CA PRO A 52 -8.73 -4.20 -14.44
C PRO A 52 -7.42 -3.77 -15.12
N ASP A 53 -7.15 -2.46 -15.20
CA ASP A 53 -5.94 -1.93 -15.83
C ASP A 53 -4.69 -2.35 -15.05
N HIS A 54 -4.75 -2.31 -13.72
CA HIS A 54 -3.66 -2.76 -12.87
C HIS A 54 -3.40 -4.26 -12.99
N THR A 55 -4.45 -5.08 -13.14
CA THR A 55 -4.33 -6.52 -13.37
C THR A 55 -3.64 -6.81 -14.70
N LYS A 56 -4.00 -6.07 -15.76
CA LYS A 56 -3.35 -6.19 -17.07
C LYS A 56 -1.85 -5.87 -16.98
N GLU A 57 -1.51 -4.79 -16.30
CA GLU A 57 -0.12 -4.39 -16.11
C GLU A 57 0.65 -5.39 -15.23
N PHE A 58 0.04 -5.87 -14.15
CA PHE A 58 0.61 -6.89 -13.28
C PHE A 58 0.96 -8.17 -14.06
N ASN A 59 0.05 -8.64 -14.92
CA ASN A 59 0.29 -9.80 -15.77
C ASN A 59 1.44 -9.57 -16.76
N ARG A 60 1.52 -8.36 -17.33
CA ARG A 60 2.61 -7.98 -18.24
C ARG A 60 3.96 -8.04 -17.53
N GLN A 61 4.07 -7.42 -16.36
CA GLN A 61 5.30 -7.39 -15.57
C GLN A 61 5.70 -8.78 -15.08
N THR A 62 4.73 -9.58 -14.63
CA THR A 62 4.96 -10.97 -14.22
C THR A 62 5.53 -11.80 -15.38
N LYS A 63 5.00 -11.64 -16.60
CA LYS A 63 5.53 -12.34 -17.79
C LYS A 63 6.98 -11.96 -18.08
N ILE A 64 7.34 -10.68 -17.94
CA ILE A 64 8.71 -10.21 -18.10
C ILE A 64 9.62 -10.83 -17.04
N MET A 65 9.19 -10.81 -15.78
CA MET A 65 9.92 -11.40 -14.65
C MET A 65 10.20 -12.89 -14.88
N VAL A 66 9.17 -13.67 -15.22
CA VAL A 66 9.30 -15.12 -15.48
C VAL A 66 10.25 -15.38 -16.65
N LYS A 67 10.16 -14.61 -17.73
CA LYS A 67 11.08 -14.73 -18.87
C LYS A 67 12.53 -14.47 -18.47
N ASN A 68 12.76 -13.49 -17.61
CA ASN A 68 14.10 -13.18 -17.11
C ASN A 68 14.61 -14.29 -16.18
N MET A 69 13.76 -14.80 -15.28
CA MET A 69 14.12 -15.92 -14.42
C MET A 69 14.49 -17.18 -15.21
N ALA A 70 13.74 -17.50 -16.26
CA ALA A 70 14.04 -18.64 -17.13
C ALA A 70 15.44 -18.54 -17.74
N LYS A 71 15.84 -17.35 -18.22
CA LYS A 71 17.20 -17.12 -18.74
C LYS A 71 18.30 -17.37 -17.71
N TYR A 72 18.06 -17.07 -16.43
CA TYR A 72 19.03 -17.34 -15.37
C TYR A 72 19.02 -18.80 -14.93
N ALA A 73 17.86 -19.47 -15.02
CA ALA A 73 17.75 -20.89 -14.71
C ALA A 73 18.43 -21.77 -15.78
N ASP A 74 18.35 -21.39 -17.05
CA ASP A 74 18.98 -22.10 -18.17
C ASP A 74 20.48 -21.79 -18.34
N ALA A 75 21.01 -20.79 -17.61
CA ALA A 75 22.41 -20.37 -17.66
C ALA A 75 23.28 -20.94 -16.52
N GLY A 76 22.71 -21.80 -15.66
CA GLY A 76 23.41 -22.61 -14.66
C GLY A 76 23.40 -24.08 -15.05
#